data_AF-A0A1B6JY55-F1
#
_entry.id   AF-A0A1B6JY55-F1
#
_cell.length_a   1.000
_cell.length_b   1.000
_cell.length_c   1.000
_cell.angle_alpha   90.00
_cell.angle_beta   90.00
_cell.angle_gamma   90.00
#
_symmetry.space_group_name_H-M   'P 1'
#
loop_
_entity.id
_entity.type
_entity.pdbx_description
1 polymer ?
#
loop_
_entity_poly.entity_id
_entity_poly.type
_entity_poly.pdbx_seq_one_letter_code
_entity_poly.pdbx_strand_id
1 'polypeptide(L)'
;NEAKEEAFTGTGGAFFNKDKIPPAKKVEKDGDSASADREKKEGDSKEPDEDRHVKFDEDGNESIGIPKESNKAAFVPVPMQNPCAGSKIHDYRRDDQVVAEGAFFKKRVVFYCFWHQKYFVLLRDGTLVYHKCSGARYAKGNWNMKESTNYQKIYMPNAWCHPYRFTLDVDGRELYFAYDSLEERDYWYDVLEG
;
A
#
# COMPACT_ATOMS: atom_id res chain seq x y z
N ASN A 1 67.94 27.80 15.34
CA ASN A 1 67.04 28.41 16.33
C ASN A 1 65.62 28.03 16.00
N GLU A 2 65.07 27.09 16.76
CA GLU A 2 63.65 26.70 16.71
C GLU A 2 62.87 27.40 17.82
N ALA A 3 61.63 27.76 17.51
CA ALA A 3 60.52 27.97 18.43
C ALA A 3 59.26 27.50 17.66
N LYS A 4 58.36 26.63 18.16
CA LYS A 4 57.50 26.77 19.37
C LYS A 4 56.67 28.05 19.35
N GLU A 5 55.40 28.11 19.73
CA GLU A 5 54.33 27.14 20.05
C GLU A 5 53.00 27.90 19.74
N GLU A 6 51.74 27.45 19.88
CA GLU A 6 51.12 26.39 20.69
C GLU A 6 50.19 25.48 19.83
N ALA A 7 48.87 25.49 20.03
CA ALA A 7 47.80 24.78 19.33
C ALA A 7 46.50 25.62 19.35
N PHE A 8 45.50 25.33 18.49
CA PHE A 8 44.17 25.93 18.59
C PHE A 8 43.08 24.87 18.83
N THR A 9 42.58 24.82 20.06
CA THR A 9 41.39 24.05 20.43
C THR A 9 40.13 24.90 20.21
N GLY A 10 39.18 24.39 19.42
CA GLY A 10 37.96 25.13 19.04
C GLY A 10 36.70 24.28 19.19
N THR A 11 36.20 24.14 20.42
CA THR A 11 34.84 23.63 20.72
C THR A 11 33.74 24.59 20.23
N GLY A 12 32.62 24.07 19.72
CA GLY A 12 31.44 24.92 19.45
C GLY A 12 30.23 24.13 18.94
N GLY A 13 29.20 23.98 19.77
CA GLY A 13 27.95 23.28 19.43
C GLY A 13 26.95 24.09 18.61
N ALA A 14 25.83 23.45 18.28
CA ALA A 14 24.78 23.98 17.41
C ALA A 14 24.01 25.18 17.98
N PHE A 15 23.55 26.06 17.08
CA PHE A 15 22.53 27.07 17.37
C PHE A 15 21.38 26.99 16.36
N PHE A 16 20.17 26.79 16.88
CA PHE A 16 18.93 26.82 16.09
C PHE A 16 18.51 28.28 15.88
N ASN A 17 18.45 28.75 14.62
CA ASN A 17 17.77 30.00 14.30
C ASN A 17 16.25 29.81 14.33
N LYS A 18 15.70 29.96 15.53
CA LYS A 18 14.29 30.33 15.74
C LYS A 18 14.14 31.84 15.48
N ASP A 19 12.89 32.29 15.39
CA ASP A 19 12.47 33.70 15.51
C ASP A 19 12.77 34.65 14.34
N LYS A 20 11.88 34.63 13.32
CA LYS A 20 11.43 35.84 12.61
C LYS A 20 9.92 35.81 12.35
N ILE A 21 9.14 36.18 13.36
CA ILE A 21 7.71 36.53 13.22
C ILE A 21 7.56 38.03 13.55
N PRO A 22 7.18 38.90 12.60
CA PRO A 22 6.76 40.26 12.89
C PRO A 22 5.24 40.30 13.25
N PRO A 23 4.81 41.22 14.14
CA PRO A 23 3.47 41.20 14.74
C PRO A 23 2.35 41.90 13.92
N ALA A 24 1.13 41.71 14.41
CA ALA A 24 -0.14 42.04 13.77
C ALA A 24 -0.44 43.54 13.54
N LYS A 25 -1.38 43.80 12.61
CA LYS A 25 -2.26 44.98 12.64
C LYS A 25 -3.72 44.54 12.67
N LYS A 26 -4.48 45.06 13.65
CA LYS A 26 -5.95 45.06 13.65
C LYS A 26 -6.46 46.30 12.90
N VAL A 27 -7.56 46.17 12.17
CA VAL A 27 -8.54 47.24 11.93
C VAL A 27 -9.92 46.59 11.95
N GLU A 28 -10.85 47.15 12.71
CA GLU A 28 -12.25 46.73 12.80
C GLU A 28 -13.11 47.51 11.78
N LYS A 29 -14.22 46.92 11.29
CA LYS A 29 -15.58 47.49 11.47
C LYS A 29 -16.69 46.61 10.89
N ASP A 30 -17.71 46.40 11.72
CA ASP A 30 -19.17 46.51 11.52
C ASP A 30 -19.82 46.10 10.17
N GLY A 31 -20.89 45.28 10.21
CA GLY A 31 -21.70 44.99 9.00
C GLY A 31 -22.80 43.91 9.09
N ASP A 32 -23.66 44.00 10.10
CA ASP A 32 -25.04 43.48 10.27
C ASP A 32 -25.73 42.45 9.30
N SER A 33 -26.58 41.61 9.92
CA SER A 33 -27.88 41.07 9.45
C SER A 33 -28.01 39.77 8.60
N ALA A 34 -29.19 39.16 8.80
CA ALA A 34 -29.96 38.23 7.94
C ALA A 34 -29.61 36.72 7.88
N SER A 35 -30.27 36.00 8.80
CA SER A 35 -30.90 34.68 8.65
C SER A 35 -31.25 34.17 7.23
N ALA A 36 -31.08 32.86 7.01
CA ALA A 36 -31.88 32.07 6.07
C ALA A 36 -32.03 30.61 6.55
N ASP A 37 -33.25 30.09 6.52
CA ASP A 37 -33.61 28.74 6.94
C ASP A 37 -32.98 27.61 6.10
N ARG A 38 -32.85 26.42 6.69
CA ARG A 38 -32.74 25.16 5.93
C ARG A 38 -33.64 24.08 6.53
N GLU A 39 -34.69 23.77 5.78
CA GLU A 39 -35.71 22.79 6.11
C GLU A 39 -35.18 21.35 6.16
N LYS A 40 -35.88 20.52 6.95
CA LYS A 40 -35.80 19.05 6.86
C LYS A 40 -36.16 18.56 5.46
N LYS A 41 -35.43 17.54 4.98
CA LYS A 41 -36.03 16.42 4.23
C LYS A 41 -35.42 15.10 4.70
N GLU A 42 -36.17 14.37 5.53
CA GLU A 42 -35.99 12.93 5.71
C GLU A 42 -36.60 12.25 4.47
N GLY A 43 -35.81 11.40 3.81
CA GLY A 43 -36.20 10.69 2.59
C GLY A 43 -36.17 9.18 2.80
N ASP A 44 -37.34 8.61 3.03
CA ASP A 44 -37.60 7.18 3.05
C ASP A 44 -37.15 6.51 1.74
N SER A 45 -36.45 5.38 1.84
CA SER A 45 -36.09 4.54 0.69
C SER A 45 -36.04 3.05 1.07
N LYS A 46 -37.23 2.47 1.18
CA LYS A 46 -37.61 1.08 0.86
C LYS A 46 -36.47 0.11 0.47
N GLU A 47 -36.34 -0.94 1.27
CA GLU A 47 -35.72 -2.21 0.87
C GLU A 47 -36.60 -2.94 -0.17
N PRO A 48 -36.01 -3.63 -1.15
CA PRO A 48 -36.64 -4.76 -1.82
C PRO A 48 -36.13 -6.09 -1.23
N ASP A 49 -37.06 -6.93 -0.77
CA ASP A 49 -36.84 -8.37 -0.59
C ASP A 49 -36.28 -9.00 -1.87
N GLU A 50 -35.32 -9.93 -1.76
CA GLU A 50 -35.33 -11.20 -2.53
C GLU A 50 -34.63 -12.33 -1.74
N ASP A 51 -35.24 -13.51 -1.83
CA ASP A 51 -35.04 -14.74 -1.05
C ASP A 51 -33.59 -15.19 -0.76
N ARG A 52 -33.24 -15.24 0.53
CA ARG A 52 -32.18 -16.14 1.01
C ARG A 52 -32.71 -17.56 1.17
N HIS A 53 -32.57 -18.37 0.13
CA HIS A 53 -32.88 -19.80 0.19
C HIS A 53 -31.83 -20.57 1.02
N VAL A 54 -31.96 -20.51 2.35
CA VAL A 54 -31.10 -21.27 3.28
C VAL A 54 -31.50 -22.75 3.22
N LYS A 55 -30.58 -23.61 2.77
CA LYS A 55 -30.69 -25.05 2.97
C LYS A 55 -29.98 -25.43 4.25
N PHE A 56 -30.69 -26.16 5.11
CA PHE A 56 -30.13 -26.78 6.31
C PHE A 56 -29.89 -28.26 6.01
N ASP A 57 -28.67 -28.72 6.27
CA ASP A 57 -28.36 -30.15 6.37
C ASP A 57 -28.63 -30.61 7.83
N GLU A 58 -28.99 -31.88 8.03
CA GLU A 58 -29.59 -32.37 9.29
C GLU A 58 -28.67 -32.33 10.54
N ASP A 59 -27.38 -32.03 10.39
CA ASP A 59 -26.38 -31.98 11.48
C ASP A 59 -25.99 -30.54 11.94
N GLY A 60 -26.68 -29.50 11.48
CA GLY A 60 -26.68 -28.18 12.14
C GLY A 60 -25.35 -27.39 12.16
N ASN A 61 -24.43 -27.67 11.25
CA ASN A 61 -23.13 -26.98 11.16
C ASN A 61 -23.12 -25.93 10.02
N GLU A 62 -22.73 -24.68 10.32
CA GLU A 62 -22.59 -23.62 9.32
C GLU A 62 -21.37 -23.87 8.41
N SER A 63 -21.60 -24.52 7.27
CA SER A 63 -20.61 -24.54 6.19
C SER A 63 -20.83 -23.34 5.26
N ILE A 64 -19.97 -22.32 5.38
CA ILE A 64 -19.87 -21.27 4.36
C ILE A 64 -19.37 -21.93 3.09
N GLY A 65 -20.28 -22.18 2.14
CA GLY A 65 -19.96 -22.79 0.86
C GLY A 65 -18.99 -21.93 0.05
N ILE A 66 -17.70 -22.23 0.12
CA ILE A 66 -16.70 -21.71 -0.82
C ILE A 66 -17.18 -22.11 -2.22
N PRO A 67 -17.41 -21.16 -3.16
CA PRO A 67 -17.90 -21.50 -4.48
C PRO A 67 -16.94 -22.47 -5.17
N LYS A 68 -17.45 -23.64 -5.57
CA LYS A 68 -16.67 -24.65 -6.29
C LYS A 68 -15.96 -24.03 -7.49
N GLU A 69 -14.71 -24.42 -7.68
CA GLU A 69 -13.85 -24.00 -8.79
C GLU A 69 -14.53 -24.26 -10.13
N SER A 70 -15.12 -23.22 -10.71
CA SER A 70 -15.28 -23.15 -12.16
C SER A 70 -13.90 -23.02 -12.79
N ASN A 71 -13.72 -23.55 -14.00
CA ASN A 71 -12.47 -23.46 -14.78
C ASN A 71 -12.08 -21.99 -15.03
N LYS A 72 -11.42 -21.37 -14.06
CA LYS A 72 -10.85 -20.04 -14.16
C LYS A 72 -9.65 -20.12 -15.08
N ALA A 73 -9.66 -19.28 -16.13
CA ALA A 73 -8.42 -18.93 -16.79
C ALA A 73 -7.43 -18.45 -15.73
N ALA A 74 -6.22 -19.00 -15.73
CA ALA A 74 -5.19 -18.62 -14.76
C ALA A 74 -5.03 -17.09 -14.79
N PHE A 75 -5.17 -16.45 -13.63
CA PHE A 75 -5.06 -15.00 -13.55
C PHE A 75 -3.64 -14.57 -13.94
N VAL A 76 -3.53 -13.58 -14.81
CA VAL A 76 -2.26 -12.98 -15.21
C VAL A 76 -2.38 -11.47 -14.95
N PRO A 77 -1.53 -10.88 -14.08
CA PRO A 77 -1.54 -9.44 -13.86
C PRO A 77 -1.24 -8.70 -15.15
N VAL A 78 -1.90 -7.55 -15.36
CA VAL A 78 -1.65 -6.71 -16.54
C VAL A 78 -0.32 -5.96 -16.36
N PRO A 79 0.67 -6.15 -17.26
CA PRO A 79 1.92 -5.41 -17.21
C PRO A 79 1.70 -3.91 -17.40
N MET A 80 2.49 -3.08 -16.71
CA MET A 80 2.45 -1.63 -16.89
C MET A 80 2.82 -1.27 -18.33
N GLN A 81 1.86 -0.68 -19.04
CA GLN A 81 2.06 -0.11 -20.35
C GLN A 81 2.81 1.23 -20.22
N ASN A 82 3.82 1.43 -21.08
CA ASN A 82 4.62 2.65 -21.14
C ASN A 82 5.13 3.20 -19.79
N PRO A 83 5.98 2.45 -19.03
CA PRO A 83 6.69 3.01 -17.89
C PRO A 83 7.45 4.28 -18.25
N CYS A 84 7.60 5.19 -17.28
CA CYS A 84 8.28 6.48 -17.49
C CYS A 84 9.67 6.33 -18.14
N ALA A 85 10.06 7.27 -19.00
CA ALA A 85 11.35 7.23 -19.69
C ALA A 85 12.52 7.14 -18.69
N GLY A 86 13.43 6.19 -18.91
CA GLY A 86 14.53 5.89 -17.99
C GLY A 86 14.12 5.15 -16.71
N SER A 87 12.92 4.57 -16.66
CA SER A 87 12.51 3.64 -15.59
C SER A 87 13.32 2.35 -15.62
N LYS A 88 13.74 1.89 -14.44
CA LYS A 88 14.36 0.56 -14.26
C LYS A 88 13.48 -0.59 -14.72
N ILE A 89 12.15 -0.42 -14.80
CA ILE A 89 11.23 -1.41 -15.39
C ILE A 89 11.62 -1.75 -16.84
N HIS A 90 12.05 -0.76 -17.63
CA HIS A 90 12.54 -1.00 -19.00
C HIS A 90 13.84 -1.81 -19.02
N ASP A 91 14.74 -1.58 -18.06
CA ASP A 91 15.96 -2.37 -17.92
C ASP A 91 15.63 -3.81 -17.55
N TYR A 92 14.81 -4.04 -16.51
CA TYR A 92 14.43 -5.39 -16.08
C TYR A 92 13.78 -6.22 -17.19
N ARG A 93 12.91 -5.61 -18.02
CA ARG A 93 12.26 -6.27 -19.16
C ARG A 93 13.23 -6.54 -20.32
N ARG A 94 14.12 -5.59 -20.64
CA ARG A 94 15.13 -5.74 -21.70
C ARG A 94 16.15 -6.83 -21.36
N ASP A 95 16.54 -6.91 -20.09
CA ASP A 95 17.58 -7.81 -19.60
C ASP A 95 16.99 -9.18 -19.16
N ASP A 96 15.73 -9.47 -19.53
CA ASP A 96 14.94 -10.67 -19.19
C ASP A 96 14.99 -11.07 -17.70
N GLN A 97 14.92 -10.09 -16.80
CA GLN A 97 14.99 -10.32 -15.35
C GLN A 97 13.62 -10.48 -14.69
N VAL A 98 12.51 -10.22 -15.37
CA VAL A 98 11.16 -10.22 -14.77
C VAL A 98 10.60 -11.64 -14.71
N VAL A 99 10.26 -12.12 -13.50
CA VAL A 99 9.45 -13.34 -13.29
C VAL A 99 7.97 -13.00 -13.28
N ALA A 100 7.61 -11.97 -12.52
CA ALA A 100 6.25 -11.47 -12.40
C ALA A 100 6.27 -9.96 -12.16
N GLU A 101 5.26 -9.25 -12.65
CA GLU A 101 5.10 -7.81 -12.41
C GLU A 101 3.62 -7.41 -12.39
N GLY A 102 3.26 -6.40 -11.62
CA GLY A 102 1.86 -6.03 -11.41
C GLY A 102 1.66 -4.97 -10.33
N ALA A 103 0.47 -4.38 -10.28
CA ALA A 103 0.11 -3.39 -9.26
C ALA A 103 -0.64 -4.05 -8.10
N PHE A 104 -0.19 -3.82 -6.86
CA PHE A 104 -0.95 -4.19 -5.66
C PHE A 104 -0.63 -3.25 -4.49
N PHE A 105 -1.32 -3.44 -3.36
CA PHE A 105 -1.26 -2.51 -2.23
C PHE A 105 -0.30 -2.98 -1.15
N LYS A 106 0.48 -2.05 -0.60
CA LYS A 106 1.34 -2.28 0.56
C LYS A 106 1.01 -1.33 1.70
N LYS A 107 1.00 -1.85 2.93
CA LYS A 107 0.86 -1.06 4.17
C LYS A 107 2.14 -0.27 4.50
N ARG A 108 2.02 0.92 5.08
CA ARG A 108 3.16 1.63 5.70
C ARG A 108 3.33 1.26 7.16
N VAL A 109 4.58 1.10 7.58
CA VAL A 109 4.97 0.88 8.98
C VAL A 109 4.66 2.11 9.86
N VAL A 110 4.86 3.33 9.34
CA VAL A 110 4.71 4.58 10.12
C VAL A 110 3.28 5.13 10.11
N PHE A 111 2.42 4.67 9.20
CA PHE A 111 1.03 5.13 9.07
C PHE A 111 0.12 3.95 8.79
N TYR A 112 -0.36 3.31 9.86
CA TYR A 112 -1.06 2.02 9.81
C TYR A 112 -2.38 2.02 9.02
N CYS A 113 -3.00 3.18 8.81
CA CYS A 113 -4.30 3.31 8.15
C CYS A 113 -4.24 3.53 6.63
N PHE A 114 -3.05 3.60 6.00
CA PHE A 114 -2.91 3.88 4.58
C PHE A 114 -2.25 2.74 3.79
N TRP A 115 -3.07 2.11 2.95
CA TRP A 115 -2.63 1.25 1.86
C TRP A 115 -2.09 2.10 0.72
N HIS A 116 -0.93 1.73 0.18
CA HIS A 116 -0.35 2.39 -0.98
C HIS A 116 -0.25 1.39 -2.13
N GLN A 117 -1.01 1.61 -3.19
CA GLN A 117 -0.79 0.93 -4.46
C GLN A 117 0.63 1.23 -4.95
N LYS A 118 1.37 0.18 -5.34
CA LYS A 118 2.71 0.25 -5.94
C LYS A 118 2.76 -0.75 -7.09
N TYR A 119 3.68 -0.52 -8.01
CA TYR A 119 3.94 -1.47 -9.09
C TYR A 119 5.13 -2.33 -8.72
N PHE A 120 4.90 -3.60 -8.47
CA PHE A 120 5.91 -4.57 -8.05
C PHE A 120 6.48 -5.31 -9.24
N VAL A 121 7.74 -5.72 -9.10
CA VAL A 121 8.47 -6.56 -10.03
C VAL A 121 9.24 -7.57 -9.20
N LEU A 122 8.93 -8.85 -9.38
CA LEU A 122 9.74 -9.96 -8.88
C LEU A 122 10.80 -10.28 -9.93
N LEU A 123 12.06 -10.25 -9.51
CA LEU A 123 13.21 -10.51 -10.37
C LEU A 123 13.65 -11.98 -10.28
N ARG A 124 14.30 -12.49 -11.34
CA ARG A 124 14.79 -13.89 -11.44
C ARG A 124 15.80 -14.29 -10.36
N ASP A 125 16.47 -13.31 -9.75
CA ASP A 125 17.37 -13.53 -8.61
C ASP A 125 16.62 -13.81 -7.29
N GLY A 126 15.29 -13.64 -7.25
CA GLY A 126 14.45 -13.73 -6.05
C GLY A 126 14.17 -12.38 -5.40
N THR A 127 14.65 -11.27 -5.95
CA THR A 127 14.47 -9.93 -5.36
C THR A 127 13.11 -9.34 -5.75
N LEU A 128 12.29 -9.00 -4.76
CA LEU A 128 11.07 -8.21 -4.95
C LEU A 128 11.36 -6.71 -4.79
N VAL A 129 11.17 -5.98 -5.89
CA VAL A 129 11.27 -4.51 -5.94
C VAL A 129 9.92 -3.88 -6.27
N TYR A 130 9.76 -2.58 -6.00
CA TYR A 130 8.55 -1.83 -6.28
C TYR A 130 8.80 -0.38 -6.71
N HIS A 131 7.93 0.11 -7.59
CA HIS A 131 7.91 1.46 -8.14
C HIS A 131 6.65 2.22 -7.70
N LYS A 132 6.61 3.54 -7.95
CA LYS A 132 5.33 4.25 -8.02
C LYS A 132 4.51 3.69 -9.19
N CYS A 133 3.18 3.70 -9.11
CA CYS A 133 2.29 3.28 -10.21
C CYS A 133 2.48 4.10 -11.51
N SER A 134 3.18 5.23 -11.47
CA SER A 134 3.62 6.00 -12.65
C SER A 134 4.91 5.45 -13.30
N GLY A 135 5.37 4.25 -12.94
CA GLY A 135 6.62 3.66 -13.42
C GLY A 135 7.87 4.48 -13.10
N ALA A 136 7.90 5.21 -11.98
CA ALA A 136 8.95 6.19 -11.69
C ALA A 136 10.38 5.60 -11.69
N ARG A 137 11.36 6.43 -12.12
CA ARG A 137 12.76 6.05 -12.37
C ARG A 137 13.41 5.14 -11.33
N TYR A 138 13.20 5.45 -10.05
CA TYR A 138 13.85 4.76 -8.94
C TYR A 138 12.96 3.64 -8.39
N ALA A 139 13.49 2.42 -8.40
CA ALA A 139 12.97 1.32 -7.61
C ALA A 139 13.11 1.61 -6.10
N LYS A 140 12.24 1.00 -5.31
CA LYS A 140 12.30 0.92 -3.85
C LYS A 140 11.94 -0.51 -3.44
N GLY A 141 12.22 -0.88 -2.19
CA GLY A 141 12.23 -2.30 -1.82
C GLY A 141 13.46 -2.98 -2.43
N ASN A 142 13.87 -4.06 -1.79
CA ASN A 142 14.97 -4.92 -2.18
C ASN A 142 14.90 -6.15 -1.27
N TRP A 143 13.75 -6.82 -1.28
CA TRP A 143 13.49 -7.95 -0.38
C TRP A 143 13.90 -9.24 -1.09
N ASN A 144 14.80 -9.99 -0.47
CA ASN A 144 15.16 -11.31 -0.98
C ASN A 144 14.05 -12.30 -0.60
N MET A 145 13.16 -12.63 -1.54
CA MET A 145 12.04 -13.53 -1.25
C MET A 145 12.51 -14.95 -0.91
N LYS A 146 13.75 -15.32 -1.24
CA LYS A 146 14.35 -16.61 -0.81
C LYS A 146 14.63 -16.68 0.68
N GLU A 147 14.69 -15.54 1.37
CA GLU A 147 14.82 -15.42 2.82
C GLU A 147 13.47 -15.17 3.51
N SER A 148 12.37 -15.23 2.76
CA SER A 148 11.04 -15.01 3.31
C SER A 148 10.45 -16.24 4.00
N THR A 149 9.64 -15.99 5.02
CA THR A 149 8.99 -17.02 5.86
C THR A 149 7.61 -16.54 6.30
N ASN A 150 6.86 -17.39 7.03
CA ASN A 150 5.59 -17.03 7.67
C ASN A 150 4.53 -16.45 6.72
N TYR A 151 4.39 -17.04 5.54
CA TYR A 151 3.32 -16.74 4.59
C TYR A 151 1.94 -17.01 5.20
N GLN A 152 1.05 -16.01 5.22
CA GLN A 152 -0.31 -16.14 5.75
C GLN A 152 -1.34 -15.43 4.87
N LYS A 153 -2.20 -16.21 4.20
CA LYS A 153 -3.39 -15.69 3.49
C LYS A 153 -4.42 -15.20 4.50
N ILE A 154 -4.87 -13.95 4.36
CA ILE A 154 -5.86 -13.31 5.24
C ILE A 154 -7.06 -12.86 4.38
N TYR A 155 -8.27 -13.11 4.88
CA TYR A 155 -9.51 -12.61 4.30
C TYR A 155 -10.29 -11.81 5.34
N MET A 156 -10.70 -10.59 4.96
CA MET A 156 -11.44 -9.67 5.82
C MET A 156 -12.71 -9.20 5.07
N PRO A 157 -13.82 -9.96 5.10
CA PRO A 157 -15.04 -9.64 4.34
C PRO A 157 -15.62 -8.26 4.71
N ASN A 158 -15.49 -7.87 5.97
CA ASN A 158 -16.00 -6.59 6.50
C ASN A 158 -14.98 -5.44 6.37
N ALA A 159 -13.89 -5.60 5.61
CA ALA A 159 -12.93 -4.52 5.39
C ALA A 159 -13.46 -3.51 4.37
N TRP A 160 -13.41 -2.22 4.73
CA TRP A 160 -13.83 -1.12 3.84
C TRP A 160 -13.01 -1.02 2.53
N CYS A 161 -11.79 -1.56 2.51
CA CYS A 161 -10.97 -1.68 1.31
C CYS A 161 -10.04 -2.90 1.40
N HIS A 162 -9.70 -3.46 0.22
CA HIS A 162 -8.77 -4.57 0.01
C HIS A 162 -9.04 -5.76 0.97
N PRO A 163 -10.13 -6.52 0.77
CA PRO A 163 -10.54 -7.59 1.67
C PRO A 163 -9.61 -8.82 1.60
N TYR A 164 -8.88 -9.00 0.50
CA TYR A 164 -7.90 -10.06 0.31
C TYR A 164 -6.50 -9.53 0.64
N ARG A 165 -5.80 -10.22 1.55
CA ARG A 165 -4.50 -9.79 2.08
C ARG A 165 -3.59 -10.98 2.26
N PHE A 166 -2.29 -10.73 2.34
CA PHE A 166 -1.38 -11.68 3.00
C PHE A 166 -0.23 -10.96 3.69
N THR A 167 0.37 -11.65 4.64
CA THR A 167 1.60 -11.25 5.32
C THR A 167 2.71 -12.27 5.07
N LEU A 168 3.95 -11.81 5.21
CA LEU A 168 5.17 -12.62 5.20
C LEU A 168 6.26 -11.88 6.00
N ASP A 169 7.22 -12.61 6.55
CA ASP A 169 8.42 -12.05 7.17
C ASP A 169 9.60 -12.16 6.21
N VAL A 170 10.34 -11.06 6.01
CA VAL A 170 11.59 -11.04 5.24
C VAL A 170 12.56 -10.03 5.85
N ASP A 171 13.85 -10.35 5.92
CA ASP A 171 14.89 -9.53 6.57
C ASP A 171 14.55 -9.14 8.03
N GLY A 172 13.82 -9.99 8.76
CA GLY A 172 13.30 -9.70 10.10
C GLY A 172 12.20 -8.62 10.13
N ARG A 173 11.47 -8.43 9.03
CA ARG A 173 10.39 -7.45 8.89
C ARG A 173 9.14 -8.08 8.32
N GLU A 174 8.03 -7.92 9.03
CA GLU A 174 6.72 -8.28 8.53
C GLU A 174 6.29 -7.32 7.40
N LEU A 175 5.98 -7.87 6.23
CA LEU A 175 5.37 -7.17 5.11
C LEU A 175 3.88 -7.47 5.06
N TYR A 176 3.09 -6.43 4.77
CA TYR A 176 1.64 -6.52 4.62
C TYR A 176 1.25 -6.10 3.21
N PHE A 177 0.69 -7.03 2.47
CA PHE A 177 0.16 -6.81 1.12
C PHE A 177 -1.35 -7.01 1.08
N ALA A 178 -2.00 -6.29 0.17
CA ALA A 178 -3.44 -6.30 0.01
C ALA A 178 -3.85 -6.15 -1.47
N TYR A 179 -5.00 -6.74 -1.77
CA TYR A 179 -5.51 -7.03 -3.11
C TYR A 179 -7.03 -6.81 -3.13
N ASP A 180 -7.57 -6.44 -4.29
CA ASP A 180 -9.00 -6.21 -4.45
C ASP A 180 -9.75 -7.49 -4.85
N SER A 181 -9.05 -8.45 -5.47
CA SER A 181 -9.58 -9.77 -5.84
C SER A 181 -8.88 -10.93 -5.14
N LEU A 182 -9.54 -12.09 -5.12
CA LEU A 182 -9.02 -13.34 -4.57
C LEU A 182 -7.88 -13.86 -5.47
N GLU A 183 -8.10 -13.74 -6.77
CA GLU A 183 -7.25 -14.19 -7.86
C GLU A 183 -5.91 -13.46 -7.89
N GLU A 184 -5.91 -12.14 -7.66
CA GLU A 184 -4.66 -11.38 -7.51
C GLU A 184 -3.87 -11.80 -6.28
N ARG A 185 -4.53 -12.00 -5.13
CA ARG A 185 -3.88 -12.44 -3.89
C ARG A 185 -3.22 -13.79 -4.10
N ASP A 186 -3.97 -14.75 -4.65
CA ASP A 186 -3.49 -16.12 -4.80
C ASP A 186 -2.39 -16.21 -5.85
N TYR A 187 -2.52 -15.54 -7.00
CA TYR A 187 -1.42 -15.40 -7.96
C TYR A 187 -0.14 -14.88 -7.30
N TRP A 188 -0.21 -13.77 -6.54
CA TRP A 188 0.99 -13.19 -5.94
C TRP A 188 1.55 -14.00 -4.78
N TYR A 189 0.70 -14.72 -4.05
CA TYR A 189 1.14 -15.64 -3.02
C TYR A 189 1.93 -16.79 -3.63
N ASP A 190 1.33 -17.48 -4.61
CA ASP A 190 1.90 -18.68 -5.23
C ASP A 190 3.22 -18.34 -5.99
N VAL A 191 3.33 -17.12 -6.53
CA VAL A 191 4.53 -16.58 -7.20
C VAL A 191 5.63 -16.14 -6.24
N LEU A 192 5.33 -15.89 -4.96
CA LEU A 192 6.31 -15.42 -3.97
C LEU A 192 6.74 -16.51 -2.99
N GLU A 193 5.88 -17.50 -2.73
CA GLU A 193 6.21 -18.69 -1.92
C GLU A 193 7.01 -19.75 -2.73
N GLY A 194 6.86 -19.78 -4.06
CA GLY A 194 7.50 -20.75 -4.97
C GLY A 194 8.91 -20.41 -5.46
#